data_AF-A0A660PVZ8-F1
#
_entry.id   AF-A0A660PVZ8-F1
#
_cell.length_a   1.000
_cell.length_b   1.000
_cell.length_c   1.000
_cell.angle_alpha   90.00
_cell.angle_beta   90.00
_cell.angle_gamma   90.00
#
_symmetry.space_group_name_H-M   'P 1'
#
loop_
_entity.id
_entity.type
_entity.pdbx_description
1 polymer ?
#
loop_
_entity_poly.entity_id
_entity_poly.type
_entity_poly.pdbx_seq_one_letter_code
_entity_poly.pdbx_strand_id
1 'polypeptide(L)'
;MKKQYRILIIAVFVLFLLLVRFVSEIGHDITPRDRFRITGIIDGDTIELPGGDRLRLIGIDCPEKGEPYYDSAMLFIEAMTLGKTAGITYSKRRRDRYGRMLGCVYR
;
A
#
# COMPACT_ATOMS: atom_id res chain seq x y z
N MET A 1 -50.90 -3.87 -11.70
CA MET A 1 -49.91 -4.22 -10.65
C MET A 1 -48.68 -4.97 -11.20
N LYS A 2 -48.79 -6.16 -11.81
CA LYS A 2 -47.60 -6.94 -12.29
C LYS A 2 -46.67 -6.21 -13.28
N LYS A 3 -47.20 -5.30 -14.12
CA LYS A 3 -46.42 -4.53 -15.13
C LYS A 3 -45.48 -3.50 -14.49
N GLN A 4 -45.86 -2.89 -13.37
CA GLN A 4 -45.04 -1.90 -12.67
C GLN A 4 -43.81 -2.55 -12.02
N TYR A 5 -43.95 -3.74 -11.43
CA TYR A 5 -42.82 -4.51 -10.88
C TYR A 5 -41.83 -4.94 -11.97
N ARG A 6 -42.29 -5.27 -13.17
CA ARG A 6 -41.39 -5.59 -14.30
C ARG A 6 -40.50 -4.41 -14.69
N ILE A 7 -41.08 -3.20 -14.76
CA ILE A 7 -40.32 -1.99 -15.08
C ILE A 7 -39.31 -1.67 -13.96
N LEU A 8 -39.72 -1.81 -12.71
CA LEU A 8 -38.83 -1.60 -11.55
C LEU A 8 -37.66 -2.58 -11.54
N ILE A 9 -37.92 -3.87 -11.79
CA ILE A 9 -36.87 -4.90 -11.86
C ILE A 9 -35.88 -4.59 -12.98
N ILE A 10 -36.37 -4.20 -14.16
CA ILE A 10 -35.50 -3.81 -15.28
C ILE A 10 -34.67 -2.59 -14.90
N ALA A 11 -35.26 -1.57 -14.28
CA ALA A 11 -34.55 -0.37 -13.85
C ALA A 11 -33.45 -0.67 -12.81
N VAL A 12 -33.74 -1.52 -11.82
CA VAL A 12 -32.76 -1.95 -10.81
C VAL A 12 -31.66 -2.78 -11.45
N PHE A 13 -31.98 -3.67 -12.39
CA PHE A 13 -31.00 -4.47 -13.10
C PHE A 13 -30.08 -3.61 -13.98
N VAL A 14 -30.64 -2.63 -14.69
CA VAL A 14 -29.85 -1.66 -15.47
C VAL A 14 -28.97 -0.80 -14.55
N LEU A 15 -29.50 -0.32 -13.43
CA LEU A 15 -28.72 0.43 -12.44
C LEU A 15 -27.58 -0.43 -11.86
N PHE A 16 -27.84 -1.70 -11.55
CA PHE A 16 -26.81 -2.64 -11.11
C PHE A 16 -25.72 -2.82 -12.17
N LEU A 17 -26.08 -3.01 -13.44
CA LEU A 17 -25.11 -3.10 -14.54
C LEU A 17 -24.27 -1.82 -14.70
N LEU A 18 -24.88 -0.65 -14.51
CA LEU A 18 -24.17 0.64 -14.52
C LEU A 18 -23.21 0.78 -13.33
N LEU A 19 -23.61 0.32 -12.15
CA LEU A 19 -22.76 0.30 -10.96
C LEU A 19 -21.58 -0.67 -11.12
N VAL A 20 -21.81 -1.86 -11.68
CA VAL A 20 -20.74 -2.84 -11.96
C VAL A 20 -19.71 -2.29 -12.96
N ARG A 21 -20.12 -1.47 -13.93
CA ARG A 21 -19.18 -0.77 -14.84
C ARG A 21 -18.25 0.18 -14.09
N PHE A 22 -18.73 0.81 -13.02
CA PHE A 22 -17.91 1.66 -12.14
C PHE A 22 -17.02 0.88 -11.18
N VAL A 23 -17.30 -0.42 -10.95
CA VAL A 23 -16.49 -1.30 -10.09
C VAL A 23 -15.20 -1.78 -10.78
N SER A 24 -14.99 -1.46 -12.07
CA SER A 24 -13.79 -1.86 -12.82
C SER A 24 -12.45 -1.30 -12.28
N GLU A 25 -12.47 -0.42 -11.27
CA GLU A 25 -11.27 0.04 -10.55
C GLU A 25 -11.03 -0.70 -9.21
N ILE A 26 -11.52 -1.94 -9.06
CA ILE A 26 -10.96 -2.82 -8.01
C ILE A 26 -9.52 -3.13 -8.45
N GLY A 27 -8.59 -2.37 -7.85
CA GLY A 27 -7.13 -2.38 -7.91
C GLY A 27 -6.45 -3.37 -8.86
N HIS A 28 -5.53 -2.85 -9.68
CA HIS A 28 -4.58 -3.65 -10.44
C HIS A 28 -4.05 -4.83 -9.60
N ASP A 29 -4.14 -6.04 -10.14
CA ASP A 29 -3.48 -7.21 -9.58
C ASP A 29 -1.98 -6.91 -9.48
N ILE A 30 -1.51 -6.69 -8.25
CA ILE A 30 -0.10 -6.47 -7.99
C ILE A 30 0.60 -7.79 -8.30
N THR A 31 1.46 -7.79 -9.32
CA THR A 31 2.25 -8.99 -9.62
C THR A 31 3.05 -9.39 -8.36
N PRO A 32 3.33 -10.69 -8.13
CA PRO A 32 4.10 -11.09 -6.96
C PRO A 32 5.45 -10.38 -6.83
N ARG A 33 6.03 -9.98 -7.96
CA ARG A 33 7.28 -9.20 -8.03
C ARG A 33 7.07 -7.74 -7.61
N ASP A 34 5.94 -7.14 -7.95
CA ASP A 34 5.66 -5.73 -7.63
C ASP A 34 5.15 -5.54 -6.21
N ARG A 35 4.75 -6.61 -5.51
CA ARG A 35 4.30 -6.56 -4.10
C ARG A 35 5.26 -5.83 -3.17
N PHE A 36 6.55 -5.90 -3.46
CA PHE A 36 7.60 -5.27 -2.65
C PHE A 36 8.29 -4.12 -3.39
N ARG A 37 7.61 -3.54 -4.39
CA ARG A 37 8.05 -2.30 -5.00
C ARG A 37 7.78 -1.15 -4.04
N ILE A 38 8.83 -0.41 -3.69
CA ILE A 38 8.72 0.68 -2.73
C ILE A 38 8.03 1.86 -3.42
N THR A 39 6.84 2.21 -2.94
CA THR A 39 5.98 3.24 -3.53
C THR A 39 6.08 4.58 -2.81
N GLY A 40 6.60 4.59 -1.59
CA GLY A 40 6.73 5.82 -0.81
C GLY A 40 7.67 5.65 0.38
N ILE A 41 8.10 6.78 0.93
CA ILE A 41 8.90 6.89 2.15
C ILE A 41 8.09 7.71 3.15
N ILE A 42 7.93 7.21 4.37
CA ILE A 42 7.20 7.90 5.44
C ILE A 42 8.18 8.69 6.30
N ASP A 43 9.26 8.05 6.71
CA ASP A 43 10.37 8.59 7.50
C ASP A 43 11.65 7.81 7.16
N GLY A 44 12.75 8.08 7.87
CA GLY A 44 14.04 7.44 7.57
C GLY A 44 14.11 5.94 7.85
N ASP A 45 13.13 5.35 8.54
CA ASP A 45 13.11 3.92 8.87
C ASP A 45 11.83 3.19 8.41
N THR A 46 10.85 3.90 7.87
CA THR A 46 9.56 3.36 7.46
C THR A 46 9.26 3.67 6.00
N ILE A 47 9.04 2.61 5.22
CA ILE A 47 8.72 2.68 3.79
C ILE A 47 7.31 2.15 3.51
N GLU A 48 6.73 2.60 2.41
CA GLU A 48 5.41 2.20 1.94
C GLU A 48 5.49 1.27 0.72
N LEU A 49 4.60 0.29 0.70
CA LEU A 49 4.44 -0.74 -0.33
C LEU A 49 3.06 -0.59 -1.00
N PRO A 50 2.83 -1.26 -2.15
CA PRO A 50 1.55 -1.15 -2.84
C PRO A 50 0.41 -1.67 -1.97
N GLY A 51 -0.74 -0.99 -2.04
CA GLY A 51 -1.89 -1.29 -1.19
C GLY A 51 -1.83 -0.64 0.21
N GLY A 52 -0.82 0.22 0.48
CA GLY A 52 -0.71 0.98 1.72
C GLY A 52 -0.09 0.19 2.89
N ASP A 53 0.44 -1.00 2.62
CA ASP A 53 1.25 -1.74 3.58
C ASP A 53 2.52 -0.92 3.91
N ARG A 54 2.90 -0.90 5.18
CA ARG A 54 4.09 -0.18 5.67
C ARG A 54 5.11 -1.17 6.21
N LEU A 55 6.39 -0.98 5.90
CA LEU A 55 7.50 -1.76 6.41
C LEU A 55 8.42 -0.87 7.25
N ARG A 56 8.60 -1.21 8.53
CA ARG A 56 9.60 -0.60 9.42
C ARG A 56 10.87 -1.43 9.40
N LEU A 57 11.98 -0.74 9.15
CA LEU A 57 13.32 -1.29 9.13
C LEU A 57 13.80 -1.56 10.54
N ILE A 58 14.17 -2.80 10.83
CA ILE A 58 14.62 -3.17 12.17
C ILE A 58 16.10 -2.85 12.35
N GLY A 59 16.44 -2.31 13.51
CA GLY A 59 17.81 -1.91 13.85
C GLY A 59 18.19 -0.55 13.30
N ILE A 60 17.25 0.14 12.65
CA ILE A 60 17.37 1.53 12.21
C ILE A 60 16.33 2.32 12.99
N ASP A 61 16.76 3.45 13.55
CA ASP A 61 15.91 4.43 14.20
C ASP A 61 16.31 5.78 13.63
N CYS A 62 15.39 6.44 12.97
CA CYS A 62 15.64 7.72 12.31
C CYS A 62 14.93 8.86 13.02
N PRO A 63 15.43 10.10 12.88
CA PRO A 63 14.76 11.26 13.43
C PRO A 63 13.31 11.33 12.94
N GLU A 64 12.42 11.78 13.81
CA GLU A 64 11.02 12.00 13.51
C GLU A 64 10.81 13.37 12.87
N LYS A 65 9.62 13.59 12.29
CA LYS A 65 9.32 14.86 11.63
C LYS A 65 9.47 16.04 12.59
N GLY A 66 10.31 17.00 12.23
CA GLY A 66 10.63 18.18 13.04
C GLY A 66 11.90 18.04 13.89
N GLU A 67 12.51 16.87 13.90
CA GLU A 67 13.82 16.67 14.52
C GLU A 67 14.97 16.99 13.55
N PRO A 68 16.15 17.37 14.07
CA PRO A 68 17.33 17.57 13.24
C PRO A 68 17.62 16.34 12.37
N TYR A 69 17.98 16.58 11.11
CA TYR A 69 18.34 15.55 10.12
C TYR A 69 17.20 14.68 9.58
N TYR A 70 15.94 14.95 9.94
CA TYR A 70 14.77 14.27 9.36
C TYR A 70 14.80 14.27 7.83
N ASP A 71 14.89 15.46 7.21
CA ASP A 71 14.85 15.60 5.75
C ASP A 71 16.02 14.87 5.07
N SER A 72 17.21 14.93 5.67
CA SER A 72 18.39 14.24 5.12
C SER A 72 18.25 12.72 5.19
N ALA A 73 17.71 12.18 6.28
CA ALA A 73 17.48 10.74 6.42
C ALA A 73 16.43 10.27 5.40
N MET A 74 15.36 11.03 5.24
CA MET A 74 14.29 10.76 4.27
C MET A 74 14.81 10.77 2.82
N LEU A 75 15.54 11.82 2.42
CA LEU A 75 16.10 11.93 1.06
C LEU A 75 17.12 10.81 0.77
N PHE A 76 17.90 10.42 1.78
CA PHE A 76 18.88 9.34 1.63
C PHE A 76 18.20 8.00 1.32
N ILE A 77 17.19 7.60 2.10
CA ILE A 77 16.49 6.34 1.86
C ILE A 77 15.65 6.39 0.57
N GLU A 78 15.07 7.54 0.25
CA GLU A 78 14.32 7.76 -1.00
C GLU A 78 15.19 7.50 -2.22
N ALA A 79 16.35 8.16 -2.30
CA ALA A 79 17.31 7.99 -3.40
C ALA A 79 17.79 6.54 -3.54
N MET A 80 17.94 5.84 -2.41
CA MET A 80 18.41 4.45 -2.40
C MET A 80 17.32 3.45 -2.79
N THR A 81 16.05 3.70 -2.49
CA THR A 81 15.05 2.63 -2.47
C THR A 81 13.79 2.90 -3.27
N LEU A 82 13.40 4.16 -3.50
CA LEU A 82 12.14 4.51 -4.14
C LEU A 82 12.04 3.91 -5.55
N GLY A 83 10.87 3.33 -5.86
CA GLY A 83 10.55 2.75 -7.15
C GLY A 83 11.22 1.39 -7.43
N LYS A 84 12.10 0.91 -6.56
CA LYS A 84 12.80 -0.38 -6.68
C LYS A 84 12.02 -1.50 -6.00
N THR A 85 12.16 -2.72 -6.51
CA THR A 85 11.66 -3.93 -5.85
C THR A 85 12.65 -4.39 -4.79
N ALA A 86 12.18 -4.55 -3.55
CA ALA A 86 12.98 -5.02 -2.42
C ALA A 86 12.81 -6.53 -2.17
N GLY A 87 13.91 -7.19 -1.82
CA GLY A 87 13.88 -8.41 -1.01
C GLY A 87 13.68 -8.04 0.46
N ILE A 88 12.85 -8.80 1.19
CA ILE A 88 12.55 -8.54 2.60
C ILE A 88 12.88 -9.76 3.43
N THR A 89 13.78 -9.59 4.41
CA THR A 89 14.00 -10.55 5.48
C THR A 89 13.17 -10.13 6.68
N TYR A 90 12.15 -10.91 7.01
CA TYR A 90 11.29 -10.64 8.16
C TYR A 90 12.00 -10.94 9.48
N SER A 91 11.64 -10.19 10.51
CA SER A 91 12.00 -10.58 11.87
C SER A 91 11.14 -11.72 12.39
N LYS A 92 11.52 -12.27 13.56
CA LYS A 92 10.71 -13.27 14.28
C LYS A 92 9.27 -12.82 14.45
N ARG A 93 9.06 -11.53 14.76
CA ARG A 93 7.74 -10.90 14.80
C ARG A 93 7.50 -10.16 13.48
N ARG A 94 6.54 -10.63 12.67
CA ARG A 94 6.33 -10.06 11.33
C ARG A 94 5.65 -8.69 11.32
N ARG A 95 4.80 -8.39 12.30
CA ARG A 95 4.10 -7.11 12.41
C ARG A 95 4.13 -6.56 13.82
N ASP A 96 4.22 -5.24 13.96
CA ASP A 96 4.10 -4.55 15.25
C ASP A 96 2.63 -4.32 15.65
N ARG A 97 2.42 -3.59 16.75
CA ARG A 97 1.08 -3.26 17.27
C ARG A 97 0.28 -2.28 16.38
N TYR A 98 0.95 -1.60 15.47
CA TYR A 98 0.35 -0.63 14.55
C TYR A 98 0.08 -1.26 13.17
N GLY A 99 0.37 -2.56 13.01
CA GLY A 99 0.17 -3.29 11.76
C GLY A 99 1.32 -3.14 10.77
N ARG A 100 2.41 -2.43 11.10
CA ARG A 100 3.58 -2.29 10.22
C ARG A 100 4.31 -3.62 10.13
N MET A 101 4.72 -4.00 8.93
CA MET A 101 5.64 -5.11 8.71
C MET A 101 7.00 -4.77 9.33
N LEU A 102 7.70 -5.79 9.80
CA LEU A 102 8.98 -5.66 10.48
C LEU A 102 10.04 -6.51 9.76
N GLY A 103 11.09 -5.87 9.24
CA GLY A 103 12.15 -6.59 8.54
C GLY A 103 13.30 -5.71 8.06
N CYS A 104 14.18 -6.30 7.27
CA CYS A 104 15.28 -5.62 6.60
C CYS A 104 15.12 -5.73 5.08
N VAL A 105 15.45 -4.65 4.38
CA VAL A 105 15.42 -4.56 2.91
C VAL A 105 16.80 -4.88 2.33
N TYR A 106 16.84 -5.69 1.28
CA TYR A 106 18.02 -5.98 0.49
C TYR A 106 17.68 -6.14 -1.00
N ARG A 107 18.68 -6.27 -1.85
CA ARG A 107 18.53 -6.47 -3.30
C ARG A 107 19.03 -7.84 -3.72
#